data_AF-A0A970LD57-F1
#
_entry.id   AF-A0A970LD57-F1
#
_cell.length_a   1.000
_cell.length_b   1.000
_cell.length_c   1.000
_cell.angle_alpha   90.00
_cell.angle_beta   90.00
_cell.angle_gamma   90.00
#
_symmetry.space_group_name_H-M   'P 1'
#
loop_
_entity.id
_entity.type
_entity.pdbx_description
1 polymer ?
#
loop_
_entity_poly.entity_id
_entity_poly.type
_entity_poly.pdbx_seq_one_letter_code
_entity_poly.pdbx_strand_id
1 'polypeptide(L)' 'DQLLSFLKQKLKEELEEYSQSGDIEELADLVEVIYAILEHKGISQEEFHKVRQEKNDRRGAFKEGLVLKRIIEE' A
#
# COMPACT_ATOMS: atom_id res chain seq x y z
N ASP A 1 18.56 4.96 5.51
CA ASP A 1 18.02 6.31 5.62
C ASP A 1 17.10 6.38 6.83
N GLN A 2 17.31 7.36 7.71
CA GLN A 2 16.58 7.50 8.97
C GLN A 2 15.10 7.86 8.71
N LEU A 3 14.83 8.69 7.71
CA LEU A 3 13.47 9.12 7.35
C LEU A 3 12.61 7.95 6.89
N LEU A 4 13.15 7.10 6.00
CA LEU A 4 12.45 5.90 5.54
C LEU A 4 12.12 4.92 6.68
N SER A 5 12.94 4.87 7.72
CA SER A 5 12.66 4.05 8.91
C SER A 5 11.44 4.56 9.66
N PHE A 6 11.33 5.88 9.86
CA PHE A 6 10.17 6.50 10.50
C PHE A 6 8.90 6.33 9.67
N LEU A 7 8.96 6.54 8.35
CA LEU A 7 7.80 6.34 7.48
C LEU A 7 7.29 4.89 7.49
N LYS A 8 8.21 3.91 7.55
CA LYS A 8 7.82 2.49 7.70
C LYS A 8 7.21 2.18 9.06
N GLN A 9 7.62 2.88 10.11
CA GLN A 9 7.00 2.75 11.43
C GLN A 9 5.60 3.35 11.42
N LYS A 10 5.45 4.57 10.89
CA LYS A 10 4.14 5.23 10.79
C LYS A 10 3.17 4.41 9.95
N LEU A 11 3.60 3.84 8.83
CA LEU A 11 2.76 2.96 8.01
C LEU A 11 2.19 1.75 8.78
N LYS A 12 2.93 1.23 9.77
CA LYS A 12 2.43 0.14 10.62
C LYS A 12 1.44 0.64 11.67
N GLU A 13 1.73 1.80 12.25
CA GLU A 13 0.86 2.49 13.21
C GLU A 13 -0.52 2.75 12.60
N GLU A 14 -0.60 3.42 11.44
CA GLU A 14 -1.88 3.71 10.77
C GLU A 14 -2.64 2.43 10.39
N LEU A 15 -1.91 1.37 10.04
CA LEU A 15 -2.53 0.07 9.72
C LEU A 15 -3.13 -0.58 10.96
N GLU A 16 -2.45 -0.47 12.11
CA GLU A 16 -2.95 -0.93 13.39
C GLU A 16 -4.15 -0.10 13.87
N GLU A 17 -4.11 1.22 13.69
CA GLU A 17 -5.21 2.14 13.99
C GLU A 17 -6.45 1.82 13.14
N TYR A 18 -6.30 1.73 11.81
CA TYR A 18 -7.38 1.28 10.93
C TYR A 18 -7.94 -0.11 11.30
N SER A 19 -7.07 -1.04 11.69
CA SER A 19 -7.52 -2.39 12.11
C SER A 19 -8.35 -2.37 13.38
N GLN A 20 -8.20 -1.35 14.23
CA GLN A 20 -8.94 -1.19 15.48
C GLN A 20 -10.20 -0.34 15.31
N SER A 21 -10.11 0.79 14.60
CA SER A 21 -11.22 1.74 14.45
C SER A 21 -12.10 1.45 13.25
N GLY A 22 -11.52 1.02 12.13
CA GLY A 22 -12.20 0.92 10.83
C GLY A 22 -12.50 2.29 10.20
N ASP A 23 -11.93 3.37 10.74
CA ASP A 23 -12.27 4.73 10.34
C ASP A 23 -11.64 5.13 9.00
N ILE A 24 -12.37 5.96 8.24
CA ILE A 24 -11.92 6.45 6.94
C ILE A 24 -10.72 7.39 7.03
N GLU A 25 -10.53 8.05 8.18
CA GLU A 25 -9.39 8.94 8.43
C GLU A 25 -8.08 8.14 8.42
N GLU A 26 -8.05 6.99 9.09
CA GLU A 26 -6.88 6.09 9.10
C GLU A 26 -6.52 5.56 7.70
N LEU A 27 -7.52 5.34 6.84
CA LEU A 27 -7.28 4.98 5.44
C LEU A 27 -6.64 6.14 4.65
N ALA A 28 -7.01 7.38 4.96
CA ALA A 28 -6.38 8.55 4.35
C ALA A 28 -4.93 8.69 4.81
N ASP A 29 -4.66 8.49 6.11
CA ASP A 29 -3.32 8.57 6.68
C ASP A 29 -2.41 7.46 6.13
N LEU A 30 -2.92 6.24 5.94
CA LEU A 30 -2.22 5.18 5.21
C LEU A 30 -1.78 5.62 3.80
N VAL A 31 -2.66 6.28 3.05
CA VAL A 31 -2.36 6.77 1.70
C VAL A 31 -1.31 7.88 1.74
N GLU A 32 -1.40 8.80 2.70
CA GLU A 32 -0.44 9.89 2.88
C GLU A 32 0.97 9.35 3.17
N VAL A 33 1.08 8.36 4.06
CA VAL A 33 2.37 7.72 4.37
C VAL A 33 2.92 6.97 3.15
N ILE A 34 2.07 6.31 2.35
CA ILE A 34 2.51 5.68 1.09
C ILE A 34 3.08 6.73 0.13
N TYR A 35 2.42 7.87 -0.05
CA TYR A 35 2.90 8.93 -0.93
C TYR A 35 4.22 9.54 -0.45
N ALA A 36 4.38 9.77 0.85
CA ALA A 36 5.66 10.21 1.43
C ALA A 36 6.80 9.21 1.16
N ILE A 37 6.53 7.89 1.23
CA ILE A 37 7.51 6.85 0.91
C ILE A 37 7.87 6.86 -0.59
N LEU A 38 6.91 7.08 -1.49
CA LEU A 38 7.16 7.18 -2.93
C LEU A 38 8.05 8.38 -3.25
N GLU A 39 7.71 9.55 -2.69
CA GLU A 39 8.49 10.78 -2.86
C GLU A 39 9.93 10.60 -2.37
N HIS A 40 10.11 10.04 -1.17
CA HIS A 40 11.45 9.77 -0.63
C HIS A 40 12.26 8.80 -1.51
N LYS A 41 11.60 7.89 -2.23
CA LYS A 41 12.23 6.96 -3.17
C LYS A 41 12.42 7.54 -4.58
N GLY A 42 11.93 8.76 -4.85
CA GLY A 42 11.92 9.35 -6.18
C GLY A 42 10.99 8.65 -7.17
N ILE A 43 9.97 7.95 -6.66
CA ILE A 43 8.97 7.26 -7.49
C ILE A 43 7.79 8.21 -7.70
N SER A 44 7.40 8.42 -8.95
CA SER A 44 6.26 9.27 -9.26
C SER A 44 4.93 8.58 -8.93
N GLN A 45 3.88 9.36 -8.65
CA GLN A 45 2.54 8.82 -8.48
C GLN A 45 2.02 8.13 -9.75
N GLU A 46 2.42 8.61 -10.92
CA GLU A 46 2.05 8.00 -12.21
C GLU A 46 2.67 6.62 -12.39
N GLU A 47 3.96 6.46 -12.08
CA GLU A 47 4.63 5.17 -12.09
C GLU A 47 3.99 4.20 -11.09
N PHE A 48 3.71 4.67 -9.87
CA PHE A 48 3.03 3.87 -8.87
C PHE A 48 1.62 3.45 -9.33
N HIS A 49 0.87 4.36 -9.94
CA HIS A 49 -0.45 4.07 -10.48
C HIS A 49 -0.39 3.01 -11.58
N LYS A 50 0.58 3.10 -12.49
CA LYS A 50 0.80 2.09 -13.53
C LYS A 50 1.03 0.70 -12.93
N VAL A 51 1.91 0.59 -11.93
CA VAL A 51 2.15 -0.69 -11.23
C VAL A 51 0.89 -1.22 -10.54
N ARG A 52 0.06 -0.35 -9.96
CA ARG A 52 -1.23 -0.74 -9.37
C ARG A 52 -2.20 -1.27 -10.44
N GLN A 53 -2.32 -0.60 -11.58
CA GLN A 53 -3.20 -1.03 -12.67
C GLN A 53 -2.77 -2.38 -13.26
N GLU A 54 -1.48 -2.57 -13.53
CA GLU A 54 -0.97 -3.85 -14.02
C GLU A 54 -1.27 -5.01 -13.04
N LYS A 55 -1.20 -4.77 -11.73
CA LYS A 55 -1.60 -5.75 -10.72
C LYS A 55 -3.11 -5.98 -10.70
N ASN A 56 -3.89 -4.92 -10.86
CA ASN A 56 -5.35 -5.00 -10.93
C ASN A 56 -5.79 -5.86 -12.12
N ASP A 57 -5.22 -5.63 -13.30
CA ASP A 57 -5.54 -6.38 -14.52
C ASP A 57 -5.13 -7.86 -14.40
N ARG A 58 -3.99 -8.13 -13.75
CA ARG A 58 -3.48 -9.49 -13.57
C ARG A 58 -4.17 -10.28 -12.45
N ARG A 59 -4.69 -9.60 -11.41
CA ARG A 59 -5.10 -10.23 -10.14
C ARG A 59 -6.48 -9.79 -9.65
N GLY A 60 -7.25 -9.06 -10.46
CA GLY A 60 -8.63 -8.69 -10.19
C GLY A 60 -8.82 -7.59 -9.14
N ALA A 61 -7.76 -6.88 -8.73
CA ALA A 61 -7.85 -5.73 -7.82
C ALA A 61 -8.58 -5.98 -6.49
N PHE A 62 -8.60 -7.23 -6.00
CA PHE A 62 -9.42 -7.66 -4.87
C PHE A 62 -10.95 -7.49 -5.07
N LYS A 63 -11.42 -7.09 -6.26
CA LYS A 63 -12.84 -6.84 -6.57
C LYS A 63 -13.69 -8.11 -6.62
N GLU A 64 -13.09 -9.23 -7.00
CA GLU A 64 -13.79 -10.52 -7.07
C GLU A 64 -13.68 -11.34 -5.77
N GLY A 65 -13.05 -10.79 -4.72
CA GLY A 65 -12.78 -11.53 -3.48
C GLY A 65 -11.75 -12.65 -3.63
N LEU A 66 -11.12 -12.79 -4.80
CA LEU A 66 -10.08 -13.78 -5.07
C LEU A 66 -8.74 -13.28 -4.54
N VAL A 67 -8.20 -13.97 -3.53
CA VAL A 67 -6.87 -13.72 -2.96
C VAL A 67 -5.94 -14.86 -3.38
N LEU A 68 -4.87 -14.54 -4.12
CA LEU A 68 -3.83 -15.52 -4.46
C LEU A 68 -3.07 -15.94 -3.18
N LYS A 69 -3.31 -17.17 -2.70
CA LYS A 69 -2.70 -17.68 -1.46
C LYS A 69 -1.28 -18.22 -1.62
N ARG A 70 -0.96 -18.88 -2.74
CA ARG A 70 0.40 -19.35 -3.06
C ARG A 70 0.52 -19.64 -4.56
N ILE A 71 1.74 -19.51 -5.09
CA ILE A 71 2.14 -20.06 -6.39
C ILE A 71 2.85 -21.39 -6.10
N ILE A 72 2.56 -22.42 -6.90
CA ILE A 72 3.31 -23.69 -6.89
C ILE A 72 4.09 -23.71 -8.19
N GLU A 73 5.42 -23.78 -8.10
CA GLU A 73 6.31 -23.97 -9.25
C GLU A 73 6.63 -25.47 -9.35
N GLU A 74 6.65 -26.02 -10.57
CA GLU A 74 7.05 -27.41 -10.88
C GLU A 74 8.58 -27.54 -10.97
#